data_AF-A0A7J6YH15-F1
#
_entry.id   AF-A0A7J6YH15-F1
#
_cell.length_a   1.000
_cell.length_b   1.000
_cell.length_c   1.000
_cell.angle_alpha   90.00
_cell.angle_beta   90.00
_cell.angle_gamma   90.00
#
_symmetry.space_group_name_H-M   'P 1'
#
loop_
_entity.id
_entity.type
_entity.pdbx_description
1 polymer ?
#
loop_
_entity_poly.entity_id
_entity_poly.type
_entity_poly.pdbx_seq_one_letter_code
_entity_poly.pdbx_strand_id
1 'polypeptide(L)'
;MSRNVGAEEEWEDVDAPNEEDEEEEDTTINNSDVMMRYKKAALWCNETLQLLLDATKPGAKVHELCKLGDETVAKKLKTMFKGTEKGLAFPTCISVNSCVAHNSPSADDEAASQEIQLGDVVHIDLGIHVDGYCAQVAHTVQVMENNEIAADDDASKVISATYGILNTAMRKMRPGVSVYEVTEVIEKAAAHYGVTPVDGVLSHMLKRYIVDSFRCIPQRKVAEHLVHDYTLEAGQVWTLDIVMSSGKGKLKERDVRPTVYKVALDSNYAMKMESARELQREIEAKYQTFPFALRNLETKRARLGLSEMLKHGAVVPYPVLYERDGEVVGHFKITLLITAKKIEPVTGLKPQNEAPTLPAYTDELLLEASKLPLTLEKKRKN
;
A
#
# COMPACT_ATOMS: atom_id res chain seq x y z
N MET A 1 -41.97 73.75 -5.59
CA MET A 1 -41.61 74.61 -6.73
C MET A 1 -40.19 74.28 -7.14
N SER A 2 -40.01 74.03 -8.45
CA SER A 2 -38.78 74.19 -9.24
C SER A 2 -37.55 73.29 -8.98
N ARG A 3 -37.38 72.36 -9.93
CA ARG A 3 -36.17 72.05 -10.75
C ARG A 3 -34.79 71.98 -10.09
N ASN A 4 -34.11 70.85 -10.31
CA ASN A 4 -32.82 70.77 -11.02
C ASN A 4 -32.65 69.31 -11.51
N VAL A 5 -32.70 69.02 -12.83
CA VAL A 5 -31.54 68.96 -13.77
C VAL A 5 -30.34 68.28 -13.08
N GLY A 6 -30.00 67.02 -13.33
CA GLY A 6 -29.68 66.43 -14.64
C GLY A 6 -28.15 66.40 -14.77
N ALA A 7 -27.54 65.34 -14.27
CA ALA A 7 -26.15 64.96 -14.55
C ALA A 7 -26.10 63.43 -14.54
N GLU A 8 -25.98 62.86 -15.73
CA GLU A 8 -25.69 61.45 -15.97
C GLU A 8 -24.22 61.22 -15.56
N GLU A 9 -23.97 60.45 -14.51
CA GLU A 9 -22.67 59.84 -14.27
C GLU A 9 -22.71 58.43 -14.87
N GLU A 10 -22.06 58.28 -16.02
CA GLU A 10 -21.72 56.98 -16.61
C GLU A 10 -20.83 56.22 -15.64
N TRP A 11 -21.33 55.11 -15.12
CA TRP A 11 -20.51 54.14 -14.41
C TRP A 11 -19.82 53.29 -15.47
N GLU A 12 -18.51 53.50 -15.66
CA GLU A 12 -17.67 52.52 -16.36
C GLU A 12 -17.71 51.21 -15.56
N ASP A 13 -18.29 50.17 -16.15
CA ASP A 13 -18.17 48.81 -15.67
C ASP A 13 -16.68 48.46 -15.62
N VAL A 14 -16.12 48.41 -14.42
CA VAL A 14 -14.78 47.86 -14.20
C VAL A 14 -14.90 46.38 -14.50
N ASP A 15 -14.43 45.97 -15.68
CA ASP A 15 -14.29 44.58 -16.09
C ASP A 15 -13.75 43.76 -14.91
N ALA A 16 -14.59 42.88 -14.39
CA ALA A 16 -14.16 41.87 -13.45
C ALA A 16 -13.01 41.10 -14.12
N PRO A 17 -11.87 40.87 -13.42
CA PRO A 17 -10.77 40.13 -14.02
C PRO A 17 -11.32 38.77 -14.45
N ASN A 18 -11.13 38.50 -15.73
CA ASN A 18 -11.43 37.24 -16.39
C ASN A 18 -10.80 36.13 -15.53
N GLU A 19 -11.62 35.41 -14.77
CA GLU A 19 -11.23 34.14 -14.17
C GLU A 19 -10.97 33.23 -15.37
N GLU A 20 -9.70 33.16 -15.80
CA GLU A 20 -9.26 32.09 -16.68
C GLU A 20 -9.61 30.79 -15.94
N ASP A 21 -10.62 30.08 -16.44
CA ASP A 21 -10.95 28.72 -16.02
C ASP A 21 -9.68 27.88 -16.19
N GLU A 22 -8.85 27.78 -15.15
CA GLU A 22 -7.78 26.80 -15.08
C GLU A 22 -8.47 25.43 -15.15
N GLU A 23 -8.45 24.80 -16.34
CA GLU A 23 -8.93 23.44 -16.50
C GLU A 23 -8.29 22.56 -15.42
N GLU A 24 -9.09 22.05 -14.46
CA GLU A 24 -8.59 21.18 -13.41
C GLU A 24 -7.80 20.02 -14.05
N GLU A 25 -6.52 19.90 -13.72
CA GLU A 25 -5.65 18.85 -14.26
C GLU A 25 -6.26 17.46 -13.99
N ASP A 26 -6.52 16.67 -15.03
CA ASP A 26 -7.02 15.29 -14.88
C ASP A 26 -5.96 14.44 -14.17
N THR A 27 -6.17 14.21 -12.87
CA THR A 27 -5.32 13.41 -11.98
C THR A 27 -5.65 11.91 -12.02
N THR A 28 -6.55 11.47 -12.89
CA THR A 28 -6.91 10.06 -13.06
C THR A 28 -6.01 9.37 -14.09
N ILE A 29 -6.07 8.04 -14.14
CA ILE A 29 -5.34 7.26 -15.17
C ILE A 29 -5.95 7.36 -16.58
N ASN A 30 -6.97 8.19 -16.79
CA ASN A 30 -7.41 8.55 -18.13
C ASN A 30 -6.39 9.48 -18.82
N ASN A 31 -5.66 10.26 -18.02
CA ASN A 31 -4.48 10.98 -18.44
C ASN A 31 -3.29 10.02 -18.63
N SER A 32 -2.69 10.02 -19.82
CA SER A 32 -1.55 9.15 -20.15
C SER A 32 -0.32 9.41 -19.30
N ASP A 33 -0.09 10.67 -18.88
CA ASP A 33 1.06 11.04 -18.08
C ASP A 33 0.89 10.56 -16.64
N VAL A 34 -0.32 10.61 -16.10
CA VAL A 34 -0.66 10.00 -14.80
C VAL A 34 -0.45 8.48 -14.85
N MET A 35 -0.98 7.83 -15.90
CA MET A 35 -0.77 6.39 -16.08
C MET A 35 0.71 6.03 -16.17
N MET A 36 1.52 6.83 -16.88
CA MET A 36 2.96 6.63 -17.00
C MET A 36 3.65 6.70 -15.63
N ARG A 37 3.29 7.68 -14.79
CA ARG A 37 3.86 7.85 -13.44
C ARG A 37 3.56 6.65 -12.54
N TYR A 38 2.31 6.16 -12.50
CA TYR A 38 1.96 4.92 -11.79
C TYR A 38 2.76 3.72 -12.30
N LYS A 39 2.85 3.52 -13.63
CA LYS A 39 3.61 2.41 -14.21
C LYS A 39 5.09 2.50 -13.91
N LYS A 40 5.65 3.71 -13.84
CA LYS A 40 7.06 3.90 -13.47
C LYS A 40 7.33 3.59 -12.01
N ALA A 41 6.48 4.10 -11.10
CA ALA A 41 6.53 3.74 -9.68
C ALA A 41 6.42 2.22 -9.49
N ALA A 42 5.50 1.58 -10.19
CA ALA A 42 5.27 0.14 -10.14
C ALA A 42 6.46 -0.68 -10.64
N LEU A 43 7.07 -0.27 -11.77
CA LEU A 43 8.29 -0.90 -12.29
C LEU A 43 9.40 -0.92 -11.22
N TRP A 44 9.63 0.22 -10.57
CA TRP A 44 10.66 0.32 -9.54
C TRP A 44 10.31 -0.48 -8.29
N CYS A 45 9.03 -0.59 -7.93
CA CYS A 45 8.61 -1.45 -6.83
C CYS A 45 8.98 -2.91 -7.14
N ASN A 46 8.68 -3.40 -8.34
CA ASN A 46 8.99 -4.78 -8.75
C ASN A 46 10.50 -5.05 -8.82
N GLU A 47 11.28 -4.11 -9.37
CA GLU A 47 12.75 -4.24 -9.43
C GLU A 47 13.40 -4.27 -8.03
N THR A 48 12.94 -3.41 -7.12
CA THR A 48 13.42 -3.41 -5.73
C THR A 48 12.96 -4.65 -4.98
N LEU A 49 11.72 -5.10 -5.20
CA LEU A 49 11.20 -6.33 -4.61
C LEU A 49 12.01 -7.55 -5.05
N GLN A 50 12.33 -7.68 -6.35
CA GLN A 50 13.16 -8.78 -6.84
C GLN A 50 14.54 -8.79 -6.16
N LEU A 51 15.17 -7.62 -6.06
CA LEU A 51 16.47 -7.49 -5.38
C LEU A 51 16.39 -7.90 -3.90
N LEU A 52 15.30 -7.55 -3.20
CA LEU A 52 15.11 -7.94 -1.81
C LEU A 52 14.84 -9.44 -1.66
N LEU A 53 14.08 -10.04 -2.57
CA LEU A 53 13.89 -11.50 -2.61
C LEU A 53 15.23 -12.22 -2.79
N ASP A 54 16.07 -11.77 -3.72
CA ASP A 54 17.39 -12.36 -3.96
C ASP A 54 18.35 -12.20 -2.76
N ALA A 55 18.16 -11.14 -1.96
CA ALA A 55 18.92 -10.88 -0.75
C ALA A 55 18.38 -11.61 0.50
N THR A 56 17.15 -12.12 0.44
CA THR A 56 16.45 -12.78 1.55
C THR A 56 16.90 -14.24 1.67
N LYS A 57 17.89 -14.47 2.53
CA LYS A 57 18.54 -15.78 2.73
C LYS A 57 18.96 -15.97 4.19
N PRO A 58 19.29 -17.21 4.62
CA PRO A 58 19.75 -17.45 5.99
C PRO A 58 20.94 -16.56 6.37
N GLY A 59 20.88 -15.98 7.58
CA GLY A 59 21.86 -15.03 8.12
C GLY A 59 21.69 -13.58 7.65
N ALA A 60 20.78 -13.28 6.71
CA ALA A 60 20.48 -11.90 6.35
C ALA A 60 19.79 -11.18 7.52
N LYS A 61 20.22 -9.94 7.82
CA LYS A 61 19.65 -9.14 8.90
C LYS A 61 18.46 -8.34 8.41
N VAL A 62 17.37 -8.37 9.17
CA VAL A 62 16.12 -7.64 8.88
C VAL A 62 16.39 -6.15 8.62
N HIS A 63 17.20 -5.50 9.48
CA HIS A 63 17.49 -4.07 9.34
C HIS A 63 18.31 -3.74 8.07
N GLU A 64 19.24 -4.61 7.68
CA GLU A 64 20.07 -4.41 6.48
C GLU A 64 19.23 -4.58 5.21
N LEU A 65 18.27 -5.51 5.20
CA LEU A 65 17.32 -5.65 4.10
C LEU A 65 16.40 -4.43 3.96
N CYS A 66 15.87 -3.91 5.07
CA CYS A 66 15.08 -2.66 5.05
C CYS A 66 15.91 -1.50 4.46
N LYS A 67 17.15 -1.34 4.92
CA LYS A 67 18.07 -0.31 4.43
C LYS A 67 18.42 -0.51 2.96
N LEU A 68 18.68 -1.75 2.54
CA LEU A 68 19.00 -2.10 1.16
C LEU A 68 17.88 -1.69 0.20
N GLY A 69 16.62 -1.94 0.56
CA GLY A 69 15.46 -1.55 -0.23
C GLY A 69 15.38 -0.03 -0.40
N ASP A 70 15.40 0.71 0.70
CA ASP A 70 15.27 2.17 0.68
C ASP A 70 16.44 2.86 -0.05
N GLU A 71 17.68 2.40 0.17
CA GLU A 71 18.85 2.93 -0.53
C GLU A 71 18.82 2.63 -2.03
N THR A 72 18.31 1.45 -2.42
CA THR A 72 18.17 1.08 -3.83
C THR A 72 17.19 2.03 -4.52
N VAL A 73 16.06 2.32 -3.89
CA VAL A 73 15.09 3.31 -4.38
C VAL A 73 15.75 4.68 -4.48
N ALA A 74 16.39 5.17 -3.40
CA ALA A 74 17.04 6.47 -3.40
C ALA A 74 18.11 6.61 -4.51
N LYS A 75 18.90 5.56 -4.76
CA LYS A 75 19.90 5.53 -5.85
C LYS A 75 19.24 5.56 -7.23
N LYS A 76 18.19 4.77 -7.46
CA LYS A 76 17.43 4.74 -8.74
C LYS A 76 16.74 6.08 -9.02
N LEU A 77 16.15 6.71 -8.01
CA LEU A 77 15.42 7.97 -8.20
C LEU A 77 16.34 9.14 -8.53
N LYS A 78 17.59 9.17 -8.04
CA LYS A 78 18.56 10.25 -8.34
C LYS A 78 18.92 10.37 -9.82
N THR A 79 18.83 9.28 -10.59
CA THR A 79 19.25 9.26 -12.00
C THR A 79 18.11 9.60 -12.98
N MET A 80 16.87 9.78 -12.51
CA MET A 80 15.67 9.84 -13.36
C MET A 80 14.81 11.08 -13.06
N PHE A 81 14.09 11.60 -14.07
CA PHE A 81 13.12 12.71 -13.97
C PHE A 81 13.60 13.93 -13.18
N LYS A 82 14.50 14.75 -13.75
CA LYS A 82 14.90 16.02 -13.12
C LYS A 82 13.68 16.92 -12.94
N GLY A 83 13.53 17.53 -11.77
CA GLY A 83 12.43 18.46 -11.47
C GLY A 83 11.11 17.82 -11.04
N THR A 84 10.95 16.50 -11.11
CA THR A 84 9.75 15.80 -10.62
C THR A 84 9.97 15.26 -9.21
N GLU A 85 9.00 15.50 -8.33
CA GLU A 85 8.98 14.95 -6.97
C GLU A 85 8.86 13.42 -7.02
N LYS A 86 9.60 12.71 -6.19
CA LYS A 86 9.63 11.25 -6.17
C LYS A 86 10.37 10.75 -4.94
N GLY A 87 9.96 9.60 -4.45
CA GLY A 87 10.45 9.08 -3.18
C GLY A 87 9.81 7.76 -2.81
N LEU A 88 9.97 7.39 -1.55
CA LEU A 88 9.26 6.27 -0.95
C LEU A 88 7.81 6.68 -0.70
N ALA A 89 6.87 5.88 -1.19
CA ALA A 89 5.46 5.97 -0.80
C ALA A 89 5.15 5.12 0.44
N PHE A 90 5.99 4.11 0.70
CA PHE A 90 5.96 3.32 1.92
C PHE A 90 7.39 2.79 2.14
N PRO A 91 7.97 2.91 3.35
CA PRO A 91 9.34 2.44 3.59
C PRO A 91 9.42 0.93 3.46
N THR A 92 10.61 0.43 3.13
CA THR A 92 10.85 -1.01 3.10
C THR A 92 10.65 -1.60 4.48
N CYS A 93 9.73 -2.56 4.59
CA CYS A 93 9.41 -3.30 5.79
C CYS A 93 9.67 -4.79 5.55
N ILE A 94 10.31 -5.44 6.51
CA ILE A 94 10.64 -6.87 6.48
C ILE A 94 10.10 -7.50 7.75
N SER A 95 9.03 -8.26 7.63
CA SER A 95 8.36 -8.92 8.76
C SER A 95 8.56 -10.42 8.67
N VAL A 96 8.82 -11.10 9.80
CA VAL A 96 9.21 -12.52 9.82
C VAL A 96 8.25 -13.33 10.69
N ASN A 97 7.81 -14.48 10.18
CA ASN A 97 6.96 -15.47 10.82
C ASN A 97 5.63 -14.88 11.33
N SER A 98 5.44 -14.81 12.66
CA SER A 98 4.22 -14.28 13.26
C SER A 98 4.13 -12.75 13.16
N CYS A 99 5.21 -12.04 12.82
CA CYS A 99 5.19 -10.60 12.56
C CYS A 99 4.57 -10.33 11.19
N VAL A 100 3.47 -9.56 11.14
CA VAL A 100 2.67 -9.43 9.91
C VAL A 100 3.12 -8.30 9.01
N ALA A 101 3.32 -7.10 9.57
CA ALA A 101 3.58 -5.90 8.80
C ALA A 101 4.32 -4.81 9.60
N HIS A 102 4.78 -3.79 8.88
CA HIS A 102 5.33 -2.52 9.39
C HIS A 102 6.65 -2.62 10.17
N ASN A 103 7.31 -3.78 10.17
CA ASN A 103 8.60 -3.96 10.81
C ASN A 103 9.73 -3.34 9.96
N SER A 104 10.25 -2.19 10.39
CA SER A 104 11.35 -1.47 9.73
C SER A 104 12.33 -0.90 10.77
N PRO A 105 13.01 -1.78 11.54
CA PRO A 105 13.80 -1.36 12.70
C PRO A 105 14.96 -0.44 12.34
N SER A 106 15.30 0.47 13.26
CA SER A 106 16.55 1.22 13.29
C SER A 106 17.69 0.32 13.79
N ALA A 107 18.94 0.66 13.48
CA ALA A 107 20.10 -0.16 13.86
C ALA A 107 20.28 -0.31 15.39
N ASP A 108 19.69 0.57 16.19
CA ASP A 108 19.71 0.56 17.65
C ASP A 108 18.47 -0.08 18.30
N ASP A 109 17.49 -0.53 17.51
CA ASP A 109 16.34 -1.27 18.03
C ASP A 109 16.72 -2.74 18.28
N GLU A 110 16.14 -3.39 19.29
CA GLU A 110 16.44 -4.81 19.61
C GLU A 110 16.17 -5.74 18.42
N ALA A 111 15.09 -5.45 17.67
CA ALA A 111 14.70 -6.15 16.45
C ALA A 111 15.71 -6.01 15.30
N ALA A 112 16.67 -5.07 15.38
CA ALA A 112 17.73 -4.95 14.38
C ALA A 112 18.64 -6.18 14.34
N SER A 113 18.83 -6.84 15.47
CA SER A 113 19.64 -8.05 15.55
C SER A 113 18.98 -9.30 14.94
N GLN A 114 17.71 -9.20 14.54
CA GLN A 114 16.98 -10.32 13.97
C GLN A 114 17.60 -10.75 12.63
N GLU A 115 18.09 -11.99 12.62
CA GLU A 115 18.60 -12.67 11.44
C GLU A 115 17.55 -13.64 10.91
N ILE A 116 17.40 -13.64 9.59
CA ILE A 116 16.55 -14.60 8.86
C ILE A 116 17.17 -15.99 8.97
N GLN A 117 16.36 -16.97 9.34
CA GLN A 117 16.75 -18.37 9.47
C GLN A 117 16.22 -19.21 8.31
N LEU A 118 16.79 -20.41 8.15
CA LEU A 118 16.22 -21.41 7.25
C LEU A 118 14.84 -21.84 7.78
N GLY A 119 13.84 -21.87 6.91
CA GLY A 119 12.44 -22.18 7.22
C GLY A 119 11.58 -20.96 7.55
N ASP A 120 12.18 -19.79 7.76
CA ASP A 120 11.42 -18.57 8.08
C ASP A 120 10.50 -18.16 6.91
N VAL A 121 9.33 -17.66 7.27
CA VAL A 121 8.40 -17.01 6.35
C VAL A 121 8.61 -15.50 6.45
N VAL A 122 8.94 -14.87 5.34
CA VAL A 122 9.36 -13.46 5.29
C VAL A 122 8.39 -12.67 4.41
N HIS A 123 7.83 -11.60 4.96
CA HIS A 123 6.98 -10.63 4.27
C HIS A 123 7.78 -9.37 3.96
N ILE A 124 7.85 -9.03 2.68
CA ILE A 124 8.51 -7.84 2.16
C ILE A 124 7.42 -6.88 1.72
N ASP A 125 7.40 -5.64 2.21
CA ASP A 125 6.44 -4.60 1.81
C ASP A 125 7.17 -3.27 1.56
N LEU A 126 6.87 -2.61 0.44
CA LEU A 126 7.43 -1.31 0.09
C LEU A 126 6.55 -0.56 -0.92
N GLY A 127 6.75 0.75 -1.00
CA GLY A 127 6.04 1.61 -1.95
C GLY A 127 6.91 2.75 -2.47
N ILE A 128 6.66 3.17 -3.71
CA ILE A 128 7.39 4.23 -4.40
C ILE A 128 6.38 5.16 -5.05
N HIS A 129 6.66 6.47 -5.08
CA HIS A 129 5.84 7.43 -5.82
C HIS A 129 6.65 8.21 -6.86
N VAL A 130 5.94 8.66 -7.89
CA VAL A 130 6.37 9.66 -8.86
C VAL A 130 5.31 10.74 -8.92
N ASP A 131 5.66 11.96 -8.51
CA ASP A 131 4.78 13.14 -8.53
C ASP A 131 3.50 12.94 -7.71
N GLY A 132 3.65 12.33 -6.54
CA GLY A 132 2.54 11.91 -5.68
C GLY A 132 1.77 10.66 -6.16
N TYR A 133 1.97 10.14 -7.36
CA TYR A 133 1.31 8.92 -7.82
C TYR A 133 2.11 7.69 -7.40
N CYS A 134 1.55 6.90 -6.49
CA CYS A 134 2.26 5.80 -5.83
C CYS A 134 1.88 4.41 -6.34
N ALA A 135 2.83 3.49 -6.25
CA ALA A 135 2.59 2.07 -6.31
C ALA A 135 3.16 1.42 -5.04
N GLN A 136 2.50 0.37 -4.58
CA GLN A 136 2.90 -0.46 -3.45
C GLN A 136 2.94 -1.92 -3.86
N VAL A 137 3.80 -2.69 -3.20
CA VAL A 137 3.90 -4.13 -3.39
C VAL A 137 4.28 -4.81 -2.09
N ALA A 138 3.64 -5.94 -1.81
CA ALA A 138 4.08 -6.85 -0.77
C ALA A 138 4.13 -8.29 -1.30
N HIS A 139 5.06 -9.06 -0.77
CA HIS A 139 5.30 -10.43 -1.19
C HIS A 139 5.76 -11.26 0.00
N THR A 140 5.29 -12.50 0.07
CA THR A 140 5.73 -13.47 1.07
C THR A 140 6.56 -14.56 0.41
N VAL A 141 7.70 -14.88 1.02
CA VAL A 141 8.59 -15.97 0.62
C VAL A 141 8.94 -16.81 1.84
N GLN A 142 9.07 -18.13 1.66
CA GLN A 142 9.65 -19.02 2.65
C GLN A 142 11.12 -19.27 2.29
N VAL A 143 12.01 -19.14 3.28
CA VAL A 143 13.45 -19.26 3.08
C VAL A 143 13.86 -20.72 3.13
N MET A 144 14.18 -21.31 1.97
CA MET A 144 14.48 -22.75 1.83
C MET A 144 15.86 -22.95 1.18
N GLU A 145 16.52 -24.09 1.47
CA GLU A 145 17.91 -24.35 1.04
C GLU A 145 18.05 -24.48 -0.49
N ASN A 146 16.96 -24.85 -1.18
CA ASN A 146 16.90 -25.03 -2.64
C ASN A 146 15.71 -24.31 -3.31
N ASN A 147 15.06 -23.35 -2.64
CA ASN A 147 13.79 -22.76 -3.09
C ASN A 147 12.66 -23.77 -3.35
N GLU A 148 12.78 -25.01 -2.85
CA GLU A 148 11.74 -26.01 -2.89
C GLU A 148 10.89 -25.89 -1.63
N ILE A 149 9.59 -25.61 -1.84
CA ILE A 149 8.59 -25.62 -0.78
C ILE A 149 8.14 -27.06 -0.58
N ALA A 150 8.17 -27.56 0.66
CA ALA A 150 7.62 -28.88 0.96
C ALA A 150 6.10 -28.86 0.72
N ALA A 151 5.59 -29.84 -0.03
CA ALA A 151 4.19 -29.89 -0.43
C ALA A 151 3.21 -29.98 0.76
N ASP A 152 3.67 -30.50 1.90
CA ASP A 152 2.88 -30.75 3.13
C ASP A 152 3.21 -29.79 4.28
N ASP A 153 3.82 -28.63 4.00
CA ASP A 153 4.11 -27.62 5.02
C ASP A 153 3.00 -26.55 5.11
N ASP A 154 2.68 -26.13 6.34
CA ASP A 154 1.59 -25.18 6.60
C ASP A 154 1.89 -23.82 5.95
N ALA A 155 3.15 -23.41 5.87
CA ALA A 155 3.53 -22.17 5.21
C ALA A 155 3.27 -22.22 3.71
N SER A 156 3.62 -23.32 3.06
CA SER A 156 3.32 -23.60 1.64
C SER A 156 1.86 -23.36 1.32
N LYS A 157 0.99 -23.93 2.17
CA LYS A 157 -0.45 -23.85 2.02
C LYS A 157 -0.94 -22.42 2.20
N VAL A 158 -0.53 -21.73 3.27
CA VAL A 158 -0.96 -20.34 3.55
C VAL A 158 -0.47 -19.39 2.45
N ILE A 159 0.81 -19.46 2.05
CA ILE A 159 1.39 -18.61 1.00
C ILE A 159 0.64 -18.82 -0.32
N SER A 160 0.45 -20.07 -0.73
CA SER A 160 -0.24 -20.41 -1.98
C SER A 160 -1.70 -19.97 -1.95
N ALA A 161 -2.42 -20.25 -0.86
CA ALA A 161 -3.81 -19.84 -0.67
C ALA A 161 -3.93 -18.31 -0.74
N THR A 162 -3.06 -17.57 -0.04
CA THR A 162 -3.04 -16.10 -0.05
C THR A 162 -2.87 -15.56 -1.47
N TYR A 163 -1.89 -16.07 -2.22
CA TYR A 163 -1.66 -15.67 -3.60
C TYR A 163 -2.83 -16.06 -4.53
N GLY A 164 -3.42 -17.24 -4.36
CA GLY A 164 -4.61 -17.69 -5.10
C GLY A 164 -5.83 -16.81 -4.84
N ILE A 165 -6.04 -16.41 -3.59
CA ILE A 165 -7.11 -15.50 -3.18
C ILE A 165 -6.90 -14.11 -3.80
N LEU A 166 -5.67 -13.57 -3.74
CA LEU A 166 -5.31 -12.32 -4.43
C LEU A 166 -5.67 -12.37 -5.92
N ASN A 167 -5.28 -13.45 -6.61
CA ASN A 167 -5.55 -13.61 -8.03
C ASN A 167 -7.06 -13.70 -8.34
N THR A 168 -7.84 -14.29 -7.43
CA THR A 168 -9.29 -14.42 -7.58
C THR A 168 -9.99 -13.10 -7.30
N ALA A 169 -9.60 -12.40 -6.22
CA ALA A 169 -10.14 -11.11 -5.82
C ALA A 169 -9.88 -10.02 -6.87
N MET A 170 -8.66 -9.91 -7.40
CA MET A 170 -8.36 -8.89 -8.43
C MET A 170 -9.24 -9.04 -9.69
N ARG A 171 -9.66 -10.26 -10.04
CA ARG A 171 -10.52 -10.51 -11.20
C ARG A 171 -11.96 -10.05 -10.99
N LYS A 172 -12.40 -9.99 -9.73
CA LYS A 172 -13.71 -9.49 -9.31
C LYS A 172 -13.75 -7.96 -9.22
N MET A 173 -12.61 -7.27 -9.09
CA MET A 173 -12.51 -5.80 -9.01
C MET A 173 -12.83 -5.09 -10.35
N ARG A 174 -14.10 -5.12 -10.77
CA ARG A 174 -14.59 -4.55 -12.03
C ARG A 174 -15.45 -3.31 -11.81
N PRO A 175 -15.52 -2.38 -12.77
CA PRO A 175 -16.49 -1.30 -12.73
C PRO A 175 -17.92 -1.83 -12.52
N GLY A 176 -18.66 -1.22 -11.61
CA GLY A 176 -20.02 -1.63 -11.24
C GLY A 176 -20.09 -2.67 -10.11
N VAL A 177 -18.97 -3.23 -9.67
CA VAL A 177 -18.92 -4.16 -8.53
C VAL A 177 -18.77 -3.39 -7.22
N SER A 178 -19.53 -3.76 -6.19
CA SER A 178 -19.39 -3.21 -4.83
C SER A 178 -18.11 -3.74 -4.16
N VAL A 179 -17.47 -2.92 -3.33
CA VAL A 179 -16.36 -3.34 -2.47
C VAL A 179 -16.69 -4.59 -1.64
N TYR A 180 -17.93 -4.74 -1.18
CA TYR A 180 -18.35 -5.89 -0.37
C TYR A 180 -18.57 -7.18 -1.17
N GLU A 181 -18.78 -7.10 -2.48
CA GLU A 181 -18.74 -8.28 -3.34
C GLU A 181 -17.31 -8.79 -3.53
N VAL A 182 -16.31 -7.90 -3.51
CA VAL A 182 -14.90 -8.28 -3.50
C VAL A 182 -14.56 -8.93 -2.15
N THR A 183 -15.00 -8.33 -1.04
CA THR A 183 -14.89 -8.92 0.30
C THR A 183 -15.49 -10.33 0.36
N GLU A 184 -16.68 -10.55 -0.20
CA GLU A 184 -17.32 -11.88 -0.21
C GLU A 184 -16.47 -12.93 -0.95
N VAL A 185 -15.88 -12.56 -2.08
CA VAL A 185 -14.95 -13.46 -2.81
C VAL A 185 -13.74 -13.81 -1.95
N ILE A 186 -13.18 -12.84 -1.22
CA ILE A 186 -12.04 -13.07 -0.34
C ILE A 186 -12.43 -14.01 0.82
N GLU A 187 -13.53 -13.74 1.51
CA GLU A 187 -14.02 -14.54 2.64
C GLU A 187 -14.32 -15.99 2.23
N LYS A 188 -15.02 -16.19 1.11
CA LYS A 188 -15.35 -17.53 0.61
C LYS A 188 -14.09 -18.29 0.16
N ALA A 189 -13.15 -17.62 -0.52
CA ALA A 189 -11.93 -18.26 -0.96
C ALA A 189 -11.02 -18.64 0.23
N ALA A 190 -10.95 -17.79 1.26
CA ALA A 190 -10.25 -18.09 2.50
C ALA A 190 -10.86 -19.32 3.21
N ALA A 191 -12.19 -19.36 3.35
CA ALA A 191 -12.91 -20.50 3.92
C ALA A 191 -12.67 -21.79 3.12
N HIS A 192 -12.67 -21.73 1.79
CA HIS A 192 -12.40 -22.88 0.92
C HIS A 192 -11.00 -23.46 1.12
N TYR A 193 -9.98 -22.62 1.32
CA TYR A 193 -8.61 -23.08 1.58
C TYR A 193 -8.33 -23.36 3.06
N GLY A 194 -9.27 -23.07 3.96
CA GLY A 194 -9.10 -23.22 5.40
C GLY A 194 -8.03 -22.29 5.98
N VAL A 195 -8.00 -21.04 5.50
CA VAL A 195 -7.17 -19.95 6.04
C VAL A 195 -8.08 -18.81 6.50
N THR A 196 -7.58 -17.97 7.40
CA THR A 196 -8.36 -16.88 7.99
C THR A 196 -7.88 -15.52 7.47
N PRO A 197 -8.75 -14.68 6.89
CA PRO A 197 -8.40 -13.29 6.59
C PRO A 197 -8.04 -12.54 7.86
N VAL A 198 -7.02 -11.70 7.81
CA VAL A 198 -6.60 -10.93 8.98
C VAL A 198 -7.57 -9.76 9.21
N ASP A 199 -8.03 -9.60 10.45
CA ASP A 199 -8.96 -8.55 10.84
C ASP A 199 -8.29 -7.17 10.70
N GLY A 200 -9.02 -6.20 10.15
CA GLY A 200 -8.56 -4.81 10.01
C GLY A 200 -7.69 -4.51 8.78
N VAL A 201 -7.37 -5.51 7.94
CA VAL A 201 -6.67 -5.27 6.67
C VAL A 201 -7.61 -4.62 5.65
N LEU A 202 -7.15 -3.52 5.06
CA LEU A 202 -7.88 -2.70 4.10
C LEU A 202 -7.10 -2.57 2.80
N SER A 203 -7.79 -2.78 1.69
CA SER A 203 -7.29 -2.48 0.34
C SER A 203 -7.77 -1.09 -0.06
N HIS A 204 -6.87 -0.15 -0.32
CA HIS A 204 -7.22 1.27 -0.50
C HIS A 204 -7.24 1.72 -1.95
N MET A 205 -8.16 2.62 -2.29
CA MET A 205 -8.06 3.42 -3.51
C MET A 205 -6.89 4.40 -3.36
N LEU A 206 -6.06 4.51 -4.39
CA LEU A 206 -4.93 5.44 -4.43
C LEU A 206 -5.34 6.75 -5.12
N LYS A 207 -4.80 7.87 -4.63
CA LYS A 207 -4.84 9.17 -5.29
C LYS A 207 -3.45 9.82 -5.24
N ARG A 208 -3.25 10.91 -5.98
CA ARG A 208 -2.03 11.71 -5.88
C ARG A 208 -1.81 12.12 -4.42
N TYR A 209 -0.66 11.77 -3.85
CA TYR A 209 -0.27 12.00 -2.45
C TYR A 209 -1.11 11.28 -1.38
N ILE A 210 -1.94 10.28 -1.74
CA ILE A 210 -2.80 9.57 -0.79
C ILE A 210 -2.67 8.05 -0.99
N VAL A 211 -2.07 7.36 -0.02
CA VAL A 211 -1.89 5.88 -0.01
C VAL A 211 -3.06 5.11 0.59
N ASP A 212 -3.86 5.78 1.41
CA ASP A 212 -4.86 5.19 2.32
C ASP A 212 -6.16 6.01 2.27
N SER A 213 -6.73 6.15 1.06
CA SER A 213 -8.00 6.84 0.90
C SER A 213 -9.11 6.18 1.74
N PHE A 214 -10.08 6.98 2.17
CA PHE A 214 -11.30 6.51 2.85
C PHE A 214 -12.10 5.49 2.01
N ARG A 215 -11.92 5.50 0.67
CA ARG A 215 -12.46 4.47 -0.22
C ARG A 215 -11.56 3.23 -0.11
N CYS A 216 -12.06 2.20 0.56
CA CYS A 216 -11.31 0.98 0.81
C CYS A 216 -12.22 -0.26 0.73
N ILE A 217 -11.60 -1.43 0.56
CA ILE A 217 -12.24 -2.75 0.59
C ILE A 217 -11.75 -3.46 1.85
N PRO A 218 -12.64 -3.82 2.79
CA PRO A 218 -12.25 -4.63 3.92
C PRO A 218 -12.04 -6.06 3.46
N GLN A 219 -11.02 -6.73 3.99
CA GLN A 219 -10.75 -8.11 3.65
C GLN A 219 -11.83 -9.08 4.19
N ARG A 220 -12.52 -8.67 5.25
CA ARG A 220 -13.56 -9.42 5.96
C ARG A 220 -14.61 -8.49 6.56
N LYS A 221 -15.87 -8.94 6.66
CA LYS A 221 -16.95 -8.19 7.32
C LYS A 221 -16.88 -8.38 8.84
N VAL A 222 -16.32 -7.39 9.53
CA VAL A 222 -16.28 -7.30 11.00
C VAL A 222 -16.95 -6.00 11.41
N ALA A 223 -17.84 -6.04 12.41
CA ALA A 223 -18.71 -4.91 12.78
C ALA A 223 -17.92 -3.62 13.08
N GLU A 224 -16.78 -3.77 13.76
CA GLU A 224 -15.86 -2.69 14.15
C GLU A 224 -15.03 -2.13 12.97
N HIS A 225 -15.04 -2.81 11.81
CA HIS A 225 -14.22 -2.49 10.64
C HIS A 225 -15.06 -2.33 9.37
N LEU A 226 -16.37 -2.12 9.50
CA LEU A 226 -17.22 -1.81 8.36
C LEU A 226 -16.84 -0.46 7.76
N VAL A 227 -16.86 -0.41 6.43
CA VAL A 227 -16.56 0.78 5.64
C VAL A 227 -17.79 1.20 4.85
N HIS A 228 -17.77 2.42 4.30
CA HIS A 228 -18.82 2.84 3.38
C HIS A 228 -18.81 1.94 2.14
N ASP A 229 -19.99 1.39 1.78
CA ASP A 229 -20.14 0.68 0.53
C ASP A 229 -19.84 1.59 -0.67
N TYR A 230 -19.03 1.12 -1.59
CA TYR A 230 -18.55 1.88 -2.73
C TYR A 230 -18.58 1.00 -3.97
N THR A 231 -18.95 1.57 -5.11
CA THR A 231 -18.93 0.87 -6.39
C THR A 231 -17.66 1.24 -7.15
N LEU A 232 -16.92 0.23 -7.59
CA LEU A 232 -15.71 0.42 -8.38
C LEU A 232 -16.03 1.07 -9.73
N GLU A 233 -15.13 1.90 -10.25
CA GLU A 233 -15.29 2.59 -11.53
C GLU A 233 -14.01 2.54 -12.36
N ALA A 234 -14.14 2.76 -13.67
CA ALA A 234 -12.98 2.94 -14.53
C ALA A 234 -12.27 4.27 -14.22
N GLY A 235 -10.96 4.32 -14.45
CA GLY A 235 -10.12 5.48 -14.12
C GLY A 235 -9.55 5.45 -12.70
N GLN A 236 -9.83 4.40 -11.92
CA GLN A 236 -9.36 4.27 -10.54
C GLN A 236 -8.08 3.44 -10.44
N VAL A 237 -7.30 3.72 -9.40
CA VAL A 237 -6.13 2.92 -9.00
C VAL A 237 -6.35 2.41 -7.60
N TRP A 238 -6.01 1.15 -7.36
CA TRP A 238 -6.22 0.50 -6.08
C TRP A 238 -4.97 -0.28 -5.66
N THR A 239 -4.69 -0.27 -4.36
CA THR A 239 -3.87 -1.29 -3.72
C THR A 239 -4.81 -2.40 -3.26
N LEU A 240 -4.62 -3.62 -3.76
CA LEU A 240 -5.27 -4.83 -3.25
C LEU A 240 -4.29 -5.54 -2.32
N ASP A 241 -4.62 -5.54 -1.03
CA ASP A 241 -3.83 -6.09 0.06
C ASP A 241 -4.52 -7.32 0.67
N ILE A 242 -3.87 -8.47 0.54
CA ILE A 242 -4.39 -9.76 0.98
C ILE A 242 -3.42 -10.36 2.00
N VAL A 243 -3.86 -10.41 3.25
CA VAL A 243 -3.16 -11.07 4.35
C VAL A 243 -4.00 -12.22 4.88
N MET A 244 -3.44 -13.43 4.92
CA MET A 244 -4.12 -14.62 5.46
C MET A 244 -3.28 -15.24 6.56
N SER A 245 -3.94 -15.89 7.51
CA SER A 245 -3.33 -16.55 8.64
C SER A 245 -3.77 -18.01 8.70
N SER A 246 -2.88 -18.91 9.15
CA SER A 246 -3.26 -20.26 9.58
C SER A 246 -4.10 -20.24 10.87
N GLY A 247 -3.98 -19.17 11.65
CA GLY A 247 -4.60 -19.00 12.95
C GLY A 247 -5.93 -18.25 12.88
N LYS A 248 -6.14 -17.36 13.85
CA LYS A 248 -7.43 -16.66 14.03
C LYS A 248 -7.53 -15.33 13.29
N GLY A 249 -6.42 -14.84 12.72
CA GLY A 249 -6.37 -13.55 12.04
C GLY A 249 -6.56 -12.34 12.96
N LYS A 250 -6.46 -12.51 14.29
CA LYS A 250 -6.64 -11.44 15.28
C LYS A 250 -5.29 -10.99 15.81
N LEU A 251 -4.72 -9.98 15.14
CA LEU A 251 -3.38 -9.53 15.47
C LEU A 251 -3.34 -8.79 16.81
N LYS A 252 -2.17 -8.83 17.44
CA LYS A 252 -1.88 -8.11 18.67
C LYS A 252 -0.63 -7.28 18.51
N GLU A 253 -0.66 -6.10 19.11
CA GLU A 253 0.55 -5.35 19.42
C GLU A 253 1.36 -6.10 20.48
N ARG A 254 2.68 -6.05 20.34
CA ARG A 254 3.64 -6.45 21.40
C ARG A 254 4.26 -5.19 21.98
N ASP A 255 5.11 -5.35 23.00
CA ASP A 255 5.90 -4.25 23.55
C ASP A 255 7.07 -3.86 22.62
N VAL A 256 6.74 -3.56 21.37
CA VAL A 256 7.66 -3.13 20.31
C VAL A 256 7.19 -1.77 19.84
N ARG A 257 8.10 -0.80 19.83
CA ARG A 257 7.78 0.57 19.39
C ARG A 257 7.48 0.55 17.89
N PRO A 258 6.46 1.31 17.42
CA PRO A 258 6.26 1.52 16.00
C PRO A 258 7.52 2.09 15.33
N THR A 259 7.86 1.55 14.18
CA THR A 259 9.02 2.01 13.38
C THR A 259 8.62 2.87 12.18
N VAL A 260 7.34 2.81 11.80
CA VAL A 260 6.77 3.51 10.64
C VAL A 260 5.69 4.48 11.12
N TYR A 261 5.69 5.66 10.52
CA TYR A 261 4.79 6.78 10.87
C TYR A 261 4.32 7.47 9.61
N LYS A 262 3.19 8.17 9.68
CA LYS A 262 2.69 9.04 8.62
C LYS A 262 2.14 10.32 9.23
N VAL A 263 2.20 11.43 8.51
CA VAL A 263 1.53 12.67 8.93
C VAL A 263 0.01 12.53 8.94
N ALA A 264 -0.62 13.10 9.95
CA ALA A 264 -2.08 13.24 10.02
C ALA A 264 -2.50 14.45 9.19
N LEU A 265 -3.18 14.21 8.06
CA LEU A 265 -3.52 15.26 7.10
C LEU A 265 -4.55 16.27 7.61
N ASP A 266 -5.30 15.91 8.65
CA ASP A 266 -6.31 16.71 9.33
C ASP A 266 -5.77 17.45 10.56
N SER A 267 -4.50 17.24 10.92
CA SER A 267 -3.88 17.91 12.06
C SER A 267 -3.56 19.36 11.76
N ASN A 268 -4.09 20.27 12.58
CA ASN A 268 -3.77 21.70 12.58
C ASN A 268 -2.82 22.12 13.71
N TYR A 269 -2.17 21.17 14.37
CA TYR A 269 -1.30 21.47 15.52
C TYR A 269 0.02 22.12 15.08
N ALA A 270 0.33 23.28 15.65
CA ALA A 270 1.60 23.97 15.43
C ALA A 270 2.68 23.48 16.41
N MET A 271 3.77 22.93 15.87
CA MET A 271 4.90 22.40 16.64
C MET A 271 5.56 23.48 17.52
N LYS A 272 5.73 23.18 18.81
CA LYS A 272 6.33 24.10 19.78
C LYS A 272 7.82 23.87 19.93
N MET A 273 8.26 22.62 20.02
CA MET A 273 9.68 22.30 20.18
C MET A 273 10.44 22.58 18.88
N GLU A 274 11.68 23.06 19.01
CA GLU A 274 12.57 23.25 17.86
C GLU A 274 12.83 21.91 17.15
N SER A 275 13.08 20.84 17.91
CA SER A 275 13.28 19.50 17.35
C SER A 275 12.08 18.97 16.57
N ALA A 276 10.85 19.34 16.94
CA ALA A 276 9.65 18.95 16.22
C ALA A 276 9.46 19.78 14.94
N ARG A 277 9.79 21.09 14.98
CA ARG A 277 9.80 21.96 13.80
C ARG A 277 10.85 21.55 12.77
N GLU A 278 12.06 21.17 13.22
CA GLU A 278 13.10 20.62 12.36
C GLU A 278 12.65 19.32 11.68
N LEU A 279 12.10 18.39 12.48
CA LEU A 279 11.61 17.12 11.98
C LEU A 279 10.44 17.32 10.99
N GLN A 280 9.51 18.21 11.28
CA GLN A 280 8.39 18.53 10.38
C GLN A 280 8.89 18.99 9.00
N ARG A 281 9.87 19.90 8.95
CA ARG A 281 10.47 20.36 7.68
C ARG A 281 11.15 19.24 6.92
N GLU A 282 11.84 18.33 7.63
CA GLU A 282 12.44 17.15 7.00
C GLU A 282 11.36 16.25 6.39
N ILE A 283 10.27 15.99 7.12
CA ILE A 283 9.17 15.14 6.66
C ILE A 283 8.50 15.75 5.43
N GLU A 284 8.16 17.04 5.48
CA GLU A 284 7.59 17.78 4.35
C GLU A 284 8.51 17.72 3.14
N ALA A 285 9.82 17.93 3.30
CA ALA A 285 10.75 17.93 2.18
C ALA A 285 11.02 16.55 1.56
N LYS A 286 10.93 15.45 2.34
CA LYS A 286 11.34 14.11 1.90
C LYS A 286 10.18 13.16 1.62
N TYR A 287 9.09 13.27 2.37
CA TYR A 287 8.00 12.29 2.37
C TYR A 287 6.64 12.94 2.10
N GLN A 288 6.49 14.25 2.28
CA GLN A 288 5.21 14.95 2.18
C GLN A 288 4.15 14.29 3.10
N THR A 289 3.19 13.60 2.48
CA THR A 289 2.08 12.89 3.10
C THR A 289 2.32 11.39 3.24
N PHE A 290 3.40 10.86 2.65
CA PHE A 290 3.68 9.43 2.61
C PHE A 290 4.25 8.92 3.93
N PRO A 291 3.95 7.65 4.29
CA PRO A 291 4.60 6.97 5.40
C PRO A 291 6.14 6.97 5.31
N PHE A 292 6.79 7.08 6.47
CA PHE A 292 8.25 7.10 6.61
C PHE A 292 8.69 6.23 7.79
N ALA A 293 9.88 5.64 7.67
CA ALA A 293 10.50 4.89 8.75
C ALA A 293 11.38 5.82 9.61
N LEU A 294 11.36 5.62 10.93
CA LEU A 294 12.20 6.37 11.89
C LEU A 294 13.69 6.30 11.53
N ARG A 295 14.17 5.15 11.03
CA ARG A 295 15.55 4.93 10.58
C ARG A 295 15.99 5.87 9.45
N ASN A 296 15.06 6.34 8.63
CA ASN A 296 15.38 7.17 7.46
C ASN A 296 15.48 8.67 7.80
N LEU A 297 15.21 9.05 9.05
CA LEU A 297 15.29 10.43 9.52
C LEU A 297 16.74 10.81 9.84
N GLU A 298 17.16 11.99 9.38
CA GLU A 298 18.50 12.55 9.59
C GLU A 298 18.52 13.58 10.74
N THR A 299 17.36 14.09 11.15
CA THR A 299 17.24 15.03 12.27
C THR A 299 17.82 14.44 13.55
N LYS A 300 18.87 15.09 14.10
CA LYS A 300 19.61 14.60 15.29
C LYS A 300 18.74 14.31 16.51
N ARG A 301 17.66 15.08 16.70
CA ARG A 301 16.69 14.94 17.79
C ARG A 301 15.33 14.43 17.30
N ALA A 302 15.31 13.63 16.22
CA ALA A 302 14.08 13.12 15.61
C ALA A 302 13.14 12.45 16.63
N ARG A 303 13.65 11.55 17.48
CA ARG A 303 12.83 10.88 18.52
C ARG A 303 12.15 11.84 19.48
N LEU A 304 12.81 12.94 19.84
CA LEU A 304 12.24 13.97 20.71
C LEU A 304 11.14 14.76 20.00
N GLY A 305 11.39 15.16 18.75
CA GLY A 305 10.38 15.83 17.91
C GLY A 305 9.16 14.94 17.68
N LEU A 306 9.39 13.67 17.34
CA LEU A 306 8.35 12.68 17.10
C LEU A 306 7.46 12.45 18.32
N SER A 307 8.03 12.49 19.53
CA SER A 307 7.26 12.40 20.78
C SER A 307 6.24 13.53 20.93
N GLU A 308 6.59 14.77 20.57
CA GLU A 308 5.63 15.88 20.51
C GLU A 308 4.57 15.63 19.44
N MET A 309 5.00 15.28 18.22
CA MET A 309 4.09 15.08 17.09
C MET A 309 3.05 13.98 17.39
N LEU A 310 3.47 12.86 17.98
CA LEU A 310 2.59 11.76 18.40
C LEU A 310 1.61 12.21 19.48
N LYS A 311 2.11 12.89 20.52
CA LYS A 311 1.29 13.37 21.64
C LYS A 311 0.16 14.29 21.17
N HIS A 312 0.39 15.06 20.11
CA HIS A 312 -0.54 16.02 19.57
C HIS A 312 -1.27 15.55 18.31
N GLY A 313 -1.15 14.27 17.94
CA GLY A 313 -1.86 13.69 16.81
C GLY A 313 -1.43 14.23 15.44
N ALA A 314 -0.25 14.82 15.33
CA ALA A 314 0.28 15.32 14.06
C ALA A 314 0.90 14.21 13.19
N VAL A 315 1.22 13.07 13.80
CA VAL A 315 1.63 11.84 13.11
C VAL A 315 0.88 10.66 13.69
N VAL A 316 0.59 9.68 12.84
CA VAL A 316 -0.06 8.42 13.16
C VAL A 316 0.96 7.30 13.04
N PRO A 317 1.12 6.44 14.07
CA PRO A 317 1.99 5.27 13.98
C PRO A 317 1.35 4.15 13.16
N TYR A 318 2.17 3.41 12.44
CA TYR A 318 1.83 2.09 11.89
C TYR A 318 2.39 1.05 12.85
N PRO A 319 1.56 0.46 13.74
CA PRO A 319 2.05 -0.49 14.73
C PRO A 319 2.57 -1.76 14.06
N VAL A 320 3.57 -2.39 14.68
CA VAL A 320 4.03 -3.73 14.30
C VAL A 320 3.09 -4.74 14.94
N LEU A 321 2.33 -5.43 14.11
CA LEU A 321 1.29 -6.35 14.55
C LEU A 321 1.72 -7.80 14.36
N TYR A 322 1.34 -8.64 15.32
CA TYR A 322 1.74 -10.04 15.35
C TYR A 322 0.52 -10.96 15.44
N GLU A 323 0.59 -12.08 14.74
CA GLU A 323 -0.20 -13.25 15.10
C GLU A 323 0.41 -13.95 16.34
N ARG A 324 -0.26 -14.98 16.83
CA ARG A 324 0.23 -15.95 17.78
C ARG A 324 1.47 -16.64 17.25
N ASP A 325 2.45 -16.84 18.12
CA ASP A 325 3.65 -17.59 17.78
C ASP A 325 3.33 -19.02 17.33
N GLY A 326 4.02 -19.46 16.28
CA GLY A 326 3.80 -20.74 15.62
C GLY A 326 2.75 -20.71 14.50
N GLU A 327 1.93 -19.66 14.41
CA GLU A 327 1.04 -19.47 13.25
C GLU A 327 1.83 -18.90 12.07
N VAL A 328 1.40 -19.29 10.86
CA VAL A 328 1.94 -18.77 9.61
C VAL A 328 1.02 -17.71 9.03
N VAL A 329 1.64 -16.68 8.45
CA VAL A 329 0.96 -15.61 7.74
C VAL A 329 1.40 -15.62 6.28
N GLY A 330 0.50 -15.26 5.38
CA GLY A 330 0.81 -14.94 3.99
C GLY A 330 0.34 -13.52 3.72
N HIS A 331 1.17 -12.71 3.09
CA HIS A 331 0.90 -11.31 2.77
C HIS A 331 1.32 -11.04 1.32
N PHE A 332 0.35 -10.72 0.48
CA PHE A 332 0.58 -10.25 -0.88
C PHE A 332 -0.23 -8.99 -1.16
N LYS A 333 0.44 -8.00 -1.73
CA LYS A 333 -0.16 -6.71 -2.05
C LYS A 333 0.26 -6.29 -3.44
N ILE A 334 -0.70 -5.81 -4.22
CA ILE A 334 -0.47 -5.32 -5.59
C ILE A 334 -1.16 -3.97 -5.80
N THR A 335 -0.60 -3.18 -6.70
CA THR A 335 -1.23 -2.00 -7.27
C THR A 335 -1.86 -2.39 -8.60
N LEU A 336 -3.14 -2.05 -8.79
CA LEU A 336 -3.90 -2.36 -9.99
C LEU A 336 -4.55 -1.10 -10.58
N LEU A 337 -4.53 -1.00 -11.90
CA LEU A 337 -5.17 0.07 -12.67
C LEU A 337 -6.49 -0.46 -13.25
N ILE A 338 -7.61 0.16 -12.90
CA ILE A 338 -8.92 -0.18 -13.46
C ILE A 338 -9.19 0.78 -14.64
N THR A 339 -8.82 0.37 -15.84
CA THR A 339 -9.10 1.15 -17.05
C THR A 339 -10.49 0.80 -17.60
N ALA A 340 -10.98 1.56 -18.59
CA ALA A 340 -12.22 1.20 -19.30
C ALA A 340 -12.14 -0.15 -20.04
N LYS A 341 -10.94 -0.65 -20.33
CA LYS A 341 -10.71 -1.83 -21.19
C LYS A 341 -10.17 -3.04 -20.45
N LYS A 342 -9.51 -2.86 -19.31
CA LYS A 342 -8.87 -3.93 -18.54
C LYS A 342 -8.62 -3.54 -17.08
N ILE A 343 -8.52 -4.56 -16.25
CA ILE A 343 -7.90 -4.52 -14.92
C ILE A 343 -6.43 -4.89 -15.11
N GLU A 344 -5.52 -3.97 -14.82
CA GLU A 344 -4.08 -4.13 -15.07
C GLU A 344 -3.32 -4.12 -13.74
N PRO A 345 -2.96 -5.28 -13.16
CA PRO A 345 -2.00 -5.32 -12.06
C PRO A 345 -0.64 -4.86 -12.58
N VAL A 346 -0.07 -3.82 -11.96
CA VAL A 346 1.22 -3.22 -12.37
C VAL A 346 2.36 -3.55 -11.41
N THR A 347 2.06 -3.94 -10.17
CA THR A 347 3.03 -4.52 -9.24
C THR A 347 2.69 -5.97 -8.90
N GLY A 348 3.67 -6.65 -8.31
CA GLY A 348 3.55 -8.03 -7.87
C GLY A 348 4.41 -8.97 -8.71
N LEU A 349 5.11 -9.87 -8.04
CA LEU A 349 5.85 -10.97 -8.65
C LEU A 349 5.12 -12.28 -8.38
N LYS A 350 5.36 -13.27 -9.23
CA LYS A 350 4.91 -14.64 -8.95
C LYS A 350 5.77 -15.23 -7.82
N PRO A 351 5.20 -16.05 -6.93
CA PRO A 351 6.00 -16.82 -5.98
C PRO A 351 7.09 -17.62 -6.71
N GLN A 352 8.32 -17.62 -6.19
CA GLN A 352 9.48 -18.25 -6.83
C GLN A 352 9.48 -19.78 -6.76
N ASN A 353 8.78 -20.33 -5.78
CA ASN A 353 8.82 -21.75 -5.46
C ASN A 353 7.63 -22.46 -6.11
N GLU A 354 7.77 -23.73 -6.49
CA GLU A 354 6.64 -24.52 -6.99
C GLU A 354 5.55 -24.61 -5.92
N ALA A 355 4.54 -23.75 -6.06
CA ALA A 355 3.43 -23.70 -5.13
C ALA A 355 2.68 -25.05 -5.15
N PRO A 356 2.31 -25.61 -3.98
CA PRO A 356 1.42 -26.77 -3.95
C PRO A 356 0.17 -26.53 -4.77
N THR A 357 -0.30 -27.58 -5.44
CA THR A 357 -1.56 -27.51 -6.20
C THR A 357 -2.71 -27.34 -5.21
N LEU A 358 -3.33 -26.16 -5.23
CA LEU A 358 -4.49 -25.88 -4.39
C LEU A 358 -5.74 -26.64 -4.88
N PRO A 359 -6.62 -27.09 -3.97
CA PRO A 359 -7.90 -27.67 -4.34
C PRO A 359 -8.74 -26.70 -5.17
N ALA A 360 -9.28 -27.17 -6.30
CA ALA A 360 -10.14 -26.34 -7.14
C ALA A 360 -11.37 -25.85 -6.36
N TYR A 361 -11.83 -24.62 -6.68
CA TYR A 361 -13.03 -24.06 -6.07
C TYR A 361 -14.27 -24.92 -6.36
N THR A 362 -15.14 -25.04 -5.36
CA THR A 362 -16.42 -25.75 -5.48
C THR A 362 -17.62 -24.80 -5.42
N ASP A 363 -17.46 -23.64 -4.78
CA ASP A 363 -18.47 -22.56 -4.74
C ASP A 363 -18.60 -21.89 -6.13
N GLU A 364 -19.85 -21.64 -6.54
CA GLU A 364 -20.18 -21.10 -7.86
C GLU A 364 -19.62 -19.68 -8.07
N LEU A 365 -19.70 -18.82 -7.04
CA LEU A 365 -19.17 -17.45 -7.10
C LEU A 365 -17.66 -17.47 -7.30
N LEU A 366 -16.95 -18.35 -6.59
CA LEU A 366 -15.49 -18.50 -6.73
C LEU A 366 -15.09 -19.08 -8.09
N LEU A 367 -15.85 -20.06 -8.59
CA LEU A 367 -15.65 -20.63 -9.93
C LEU A 367 -15.86 -19.58 -11.03
N GLU A 368 -16.85 -18.71 -10.89
CA GLU A 368 -17.08 -17.59 -11.81
C GLU A 368 -15.93 -16.58 -11.70
N ALA A 369 -15.66 -16.08 -10.48
CA ALA A 369 -14.67 -15.04 -10.24
C ALA A 369 -13.27 -15.43 -10.71
N SER A 370 -12.85 -16.68 -10.45
CA SER A 370 -11.52 -17.19 -10.86
C SER A 370 -11.34 -17.27 -12.38
N LYS A 371 -12.43 -17.38 -13.15
CA LYS A 371 -12.42 -17.47 -14.62
C LYS A 371 -12.59 -16.12 -15.31
N LEU A 372 -12.97 -15.07 -14.58
CA LEU A 372 -13.15 -13.74 -15.15
C LEU A 372 -11.83 -13.23 -15.78
N PRO A 373 -11.84 -12.79 -17.05
CA PRO A 373 -10.62 -12.35 -17.74
C PRO A 373 -10.23 -10.94 -17.30
N LEU A 374 -8.94 -10.62 -17.21
CA LEU A 374 -8.52 -9.25 -16.87
C LEU A 374 -8.88 -8.20 -17.93
N THR A 375 -9.24 -8.60 -19.15
CA THR A 375 -9.88 -7.71 -20.12
C THR A 375 -11.36 -7.48 -19.76
N LEU A 376 -11.82 -6.24 -19.92
CA LEU A 376 -13.22 -5.81 -19.77
C LEU A 376 -13.94 -5.70 -21.12
N GLU A 377 -13.21 -5.85 -22.23
CA GLU A 377 -13.81 -5.81 -23.55
C GLU A 377 -14.69 -7.04 -23.77
N LYS A 378 -15.96 -6.82 -24.13
CA LYS A 378 -16.85 -7.91 -24.52
C LYS A 378 -16.27 -8.55 -25.77
N LYS A 379 -15.99 -9.87 -25.74
CA LYS A 379 -15.73 -10.62 -26.97
C LYS A 379 -16.92 -10.39 -27.91
N ARG A 380 -16.70 -9.76 -29.06
CA ARG A 380 -17.70 -9.71 -30.13
C ARG A 380 -18.08 -11.16 -30.41
N LYS A 381 -19.33 -11.53 -30.14
CA LYS A 381 -19.90 -12.78 -30.66
C LYS A 381 -19.96 -12.58 -32.17
N ASN A 382 -19.10 -13.29 -32.90
CA ASN A 382 -19.20 -13.39 -34.35
C ASN A 382 -20.43 -14.22 -34.73
#